data_AF-A0A6C0U228-F1
#
_entry.id   AF-A0A6C0U228-F1
#
_cell.length_a   1.000
_cell.length_b   1.000
_cell.length_c   1.000
_cell.angle_alpha   90.00
_cell.angle_beta   90.00
_cell.angle_gamma   90.00
#
_symmetry.space_group_name_H-M   'P 1'
#
loop_
_entity.id
_entity.type
_entity.pdbx_description
1 polymer ?
#
loop_
_entity_poly.entity_id
_entity_poly.type
_entity_poly.pdbx_seq_one_letter_code
_entity_poly.pdbx_strand_id
1 'polypeptide(L)'
;MTMESAAGMFAAIVLPWLCGYGIIRLLLGKRLPFTLYAGHGYLVGLYLVILLLQLWNVAGWPLRFWPLAAVLAVITIPALWKLYRGDSLVPLAAKSLPRMPGWKYMVTTLLVALIFIHLLVVLQELWLRPTFPWDAWRGWAPKAIQFFDNRALSFEMGTIANYGIISPQIHLWAMLASGTTLEPTLYLPWYFALVALAMAVYGHLRLHCSTVPSLLGAYLVASLPYLNIHTSLAGYADLWLTLAFTLGLMTISLYRHQKRTAIVVLALLYAVISIQAKRAGLGMGLIVLLCLAMAESRWSKVWVMVLMVFTSIIAGLIYAALNDIVSIRIDIPSIGTLILDSDQIRVPMVGAMT
;
A
#
# COMPACT_ATOMS: atom_id res chain seq x y z
N MET A 1 -9.48 -24.85 -8.65
CA MET A 1 -8.77 -24.75 -7.35
C MET A 1 -8.74 -26.09 -6.62
N THR A 2 -7.56 -26.70 -6.47
CA THR A 2 -7.30 -27.85 -5.59
C THR A 2 -7.28 -27.42 -4.11
N MET A 3 -7.41 -28.35 -3.15
CA MET A 3 -7.29 -28.02 -1.72
C MET A 3 -5.96 -27.34 -1.37
N GLU A 4 -4.85 -27.77 -1.99
CA GLU A 4 -3.53 -27.18 -1.78
C GLU A 4 -3.49 -25.72 -2.25
N SER A 5 -4.02 -25.43 -3.44
CA SER A 5 -4.10 -24.06 -3.96
C SER A 5 -5.00 -23.16 -3.10
N ALA A 6 -6.07 -23.71 -2.52
CA ALA A 6 -6.95 -22.98 -1.60
C ALA A 6 -6.22 -22.59 -0.31
N ALA A 7 -5.47 -23.54 0.28
CA ALA A 7 -4.67 -23.30 1.47
C ALA A 7 -3.54 -22.30 1.22
N GLY A 8 -2.85 -22.43 0.06
CA GLY A 8 -1.84 -21.48 -0.39
C GLY A 8 -2.39 -20.07 -0.52
N MET A 9 -3.53 -19.90 -1.21
CA MET A 9 -4.18 -18.58 -1.37
C MET A 9 -4.64 -17.98 -0.05
N PHE A 10 -5.23 -18.79 0.84
CA PHE A 10 -5.60 -18.33 2.18
C PHE A 10 -4.38 -17.82 2.94
N ALA A 11 -3.28 -18.59 2.95
CA ALA A 11 -2.03 -18.17 3.57
C ALA A 11 -1.44 -16.91 2.92
N ALA A 12 -1.50 -16.79 1.60
CA ALA A 12 -0.99 -15.65 0.85
C ALA A 12 -1.68 -14.33 1.21
N ILE A 13 -2.96 -14.38 1.60
CA ILE A 13 -3.73 -13.21 2.02
C ILE A 13 -3.54 -12.95 3.52
N VAL A 14 -3.74 -13.98 4.35
CA VAL A 14 -3.82 -13.83 5.80
C VAL A 14 -2.45 -13.59 6.41
N LEU A 15 -1.41 -14.30 5.95
CA LEU A 15 -0.10 -14.26 6.59
C LEU A 15 0.59 -12.89 6.49
N PRO A 16 0.66 -12.23 5.31
CA PRO A 16 1.20 -10.87 5.25
C PRO A 16 0.40 -9.91 6.11
N TRP A 17 -0.92 -10.02 6.11
CA TRP A 17 -1.79 -9.16 6.90
C TRP A 17 -1.54 -9.30 8.41
N LEU A 18 -1.44 -10.52 8.92
CA LEU A 18 -1.11 -10.77 10.33
C LEU A 18 0.28 -10.25 10.69
N CYS A 19 1.27 -10.49 9.82
CA CYS A 19 2.63 -9.99 10.01
C CYS A 19 2.64 -8.47 10.11
N GLY A 20 2.03 -7.79 9.14
CA GLY A 20 1.97 -6.34 9.11
C GLY A 20 1.14 -5.75 10.25
N TYR A 21 0.00 -6.36 10.60
CA TYR A 21 -0.79 -5.98 11.78
C TYR A 21 0.09 -5.97 13.04
N GLY A 22 0.88 -7.03 13.20
CA GLY A 22 1.87 -7.18 14.26
C GLY A 22 2.90 -6.05 14.30
N ILE A 23 3.55 -5.79 13.16
CA ILE A 23 4.55 -4.72 13.01
C ILE A 23 3.94 -3.35 13.34
N ILE A 24 2.76 -3.04 12.80
CA ILE A 24 2.10 -1.75 13.07
C ILE A 24 1.74 -1.63 14.55
N ARG A 25 1.22 -2.68 15.20
CA ARG A 25 0.91 -2.63 16.63
C ARG A 25 2.18 -2.46 17.48
N LEU A 26 3.31 -3.05 17.06
CA LEU A 26 4.61 -2.84 17.71
C LEU A 26 5.08 -1.38 17.57
N LEU A 27 5.00 -0.81 16.37
CA LEU A 27 5.43 0.56 16.09
C LEU A 27 4.52 1.59 16.79
N LEU A 28 3.21 1.45 16.64
CA LEU A 28 2.23 2.43 17.11
C LEU A 28 1.76 2.20 18.55
N GLY A 29 2.16 1.10 19.20
CA GLY A 29 1.71 0.76 20.56
C GLY A 29 0.29 0.18 20.58
N LYS A 30 -0.32 0.04 21.76
CA LYS A 30 -1.52 -0.82 22.01
C LYS A 30 -2.87 -0.10 22.08
N ARG A 31 -2.89 1.23 22.05
CA ARG A 31 -4.08 2.04 22.41
C ARG A 31 -4.89 2.54 21.20
N LEU A 32 -4.64 2.03 20.00
CA LEU A 32 -5.36 2.44 18.79
C LEU A 32 -6.43 1.42 18.39
N PRO A 33 -7.45 1.84 17.63
CA PRO A 33 -8.49 0.94 17.13
C PRO A 33 -7.91 -0.21 16.31
N PHE A 34 -8.46 -1.42 16.46
CA PHE A 34 -7.97 -2.59 15.73
C PHE A 34 -8.04 -2.41 14.20
N THR A 35 -9.04 -1.67 13.72
CA THR A 35 -9.22 -1.39 12.29
C THR A 35 -8.11 -0.53 11.72
N LEU A 36 -7.49 0.34 12.54
CA LEU A 36 -6.30 1.08 12.16
C LEU A 36 -5.13 0.12 11.94
N TYR A 37 -4.86 -0.77 12.91
CA TYR A 37 -3.79 -1.77 12.77
C TYR A 37 -4.02 -2.68 11.57
N ALA A 38 -5.26 -3.12 11.34
CA ALA A 38 -5.61 -3.96 10.20
C ALA A 38 -5.43 -3.21 8.87
N GLY A 39 -5.93 -1.98 8.76
CA GLY A 39 -5.81 -1.21 7.53
C GLY A 39 -4.35 -0.91 7.14
N HIS A 40 -3.53 -0.47 8.10
CA HIS A 40 -2.10 -0.26 7.87
C HIS A 40 -1.33 -1.58 7.66
N GLY A 41 -1.70 -2.61 8.42
CA GLY A 41 -1.02 -3.90 8.45
C GLY A 41 -1.08 -4.63 7.14
N TYR A 42 -2.17 -4.50 6.38
CA TYR A 42 -2.27 -5.13 5.07
C TYR A 42 -1.18 -4.66 4.10
N LEU A 43 -1.03 -3.34 3.93
CA LEU A 43 -0.03 -2.78 3.01
C LEU A 43 1.41 -3.03 3.49
N VAL A 44 1.67 -2.88 4.80
CA VAL A 44 3.01 -3.16 5.35
C VAL A 44 3.38 -4.64 5.21
N GLY A 45 2.41 -5.53 5.43
CA GLY A 45 2.57 -6.96 5.23
C GLY A 45 2.93 -7.33 3.80
N LEU A 46 2.17 -6.84 2.83
CA LEU A 46 2.46 -7.08 1.41
C LEU A 46 3.79 -6.46 0.96
N TYR A 47 4.12 -5.28 1.47
CA TYR A 47 5.42 -4.68 1.16
C TYR A 47 6.58 -5.50 1.75
N LEU A 48 6.41 -6.12 2.91
CA LEU A 48 7.41 -7.06 3.44
C LEU A 48 7.55 -8.30 2.54
N VAL A 49 6.46 -8.80 1.96
CA VAL A 49 6.53 -9.89 0.96
C VAL A 49 7.34 -9.46 -0.27
N ILE A 50 7.13 -8.26 -0.79
CA ILE A 50 7.90 -7.69 -1.91
C ILE A 50 9.39 -7.66 -1.55
N LEU A 51 9.75 -7.11 -0.38
CA LEU A 51 11.15 -7.08 0.07
C LEU A 51 11.73 -8.49 0.23
N LEU A 52 10.95 -9.45 0.74
CA LEU A 52 11.39 -10.83 0.89
C LEU A 52 11.64 -11.48 -0.48
N LEU A 53 10.75 -11.29 -1.46
CA LEU A 53 10.94 -11.78 -2.83
C LEU A 53 12.23 -11.22 -3.45
N GLN A 54 12.49 -9.92 -3.26
CA GLN A 54 13.70 -9.25 -3.75
C GLN A 54 14.96 -9.85 -3.11
N LEU A 55 14.99 -9.96 -1.78
CA LEU A 55 16.13 -10.52 -1.05
C LEU A 55 16.38 -12.00 -1.42
N TRP A 56 15.30 -12.78 -1.56
CA TRP A 56 15.39 -14.19 -1.95
C TRP A 56 15.97 -14.35 -3.36
N ASN A 57 15.57 -13.49 -4.29
CA ASN A 57 16.09 -13.46 -5.64
C ASN A 57 17.56 -13.02 -5.68
N VAL A 58 17.94 -11.99 -4.92
CA VAL A 58 19.35 -11.54 -4.80
C VAL A 58 20.24 -12.64 -4.22
N ALA A 59 19.71 -13.46 -3.31
CA ALA A 59 20.42 -14.65 -2.80
C ALA A 59 20.56 -15.78 -3.83
N GLY A 60 19.99 -15.63 -5.04
CA GLY A 60 20.03 -16.63 -6.11
C GLY A 60 19.15 -17.85 -5.85
N TRP A 61 18.21 -17.76 -4.91
CA TRP A 61 17.33 -18.88 -4.57
C TRP A 61 16.06 -18.88 -5.44
N PRO A 62 15.58 -20.06 -5.86
CA PRO A 62 14.35 -20.14 -6.64
C PRO A 62 13.16 -19.68 -5.78
N LEU A 63 12.30 -18.83 -6.36
CA LEU A 63 11.11 -18.31 -5.73
C LEU A 63 10.05 -19.42 -5.60
N ARG A 64 9.81 -19.86 -4.36
CA ARG A 64 8.78 -20.85 -4.02
C ARG A 64 7.95 -20.34 -2.86
N PHE A 65 6.64 -20.57 -2.91
CA PHE A 65 5.71 -20.03 -1.93
C PHE A 65 6.00 -20.48 -0.50
N TRP A 66 6.04 -21.79 -0.26
CA TRP A 66 6.12 -22.32 1.11
C TRP A 66 7.37 -21.90 1.89
N PRO A 67 8.60 -21.91 1.31
CA PRO A 67 9.77 -21.37 2.00
C PRO A 67 9.64 -19.88 2.37
N LEU A 68 9.13 -19.06 1.45
CA LEU A 68 8.91 -17.63 1.69
C LEU A 68 7.84 -17.41 2.77
N ALA A 69 6.74 -18.16 2.71
CA ALA A 69 5.68 -18.14 3.70
C ALA A 69 6.18 -18.59 5.08
N ALA A 70 7.06 -19.59 5.16
CA ALA A 70 7.66 -20.03 6.41
C ALA A 70 8.49 -18.92 7.07
N VAL A 71 9.31 -18.19 6.30
CA VAL A 71 10.06 -17.02 6.82
C VAL A 71 9.10 -15.94 7.32
N LEU A 72 8.05 -15.63 6.56
CA LEU A 72 7.05 -14.65 6.98
C LEU A 72 6.31 -15.07 8.25
N ALA A 73 6.01 -16.36 8.40
CA ALA A 73 5.41 -16.93 9.61
C ALA A 73 6.33 -16.77 10.82
N VAL A 74 7.63 -17.05 10.67
CA VAL A 74 8.62 -16.84 11.74
C VAL A 74 8.66 -15.37 12.18
N ILE A 75 8.65 -14.42 11.24
CA ILE A 75 8.60 -12.98 11.55
C ILE A 75 7.28 -12.60 12.26
N THR A 76 6.19 -13.33 11.98
CA THR A 76 4.87 -13.08 12.57
C THR A 76 4.77 -13.58 14.02
N ILE A 77 5.53 -14.62 14.41
CA ILE A 77 5.47 -15.23 15.75
C ILE A 77 5.68 -14.21 16.88
N PRO A 78 6.73 -13.36 16.90
CA PRO A 78 6.94 -12.38 17.97
C PRO A 78 5.76 -11.42 18.14
N ALA A 79 5.12 -11.03 17.03
CA ALA A 79 3.95 -10.19 17.05
C ALA A 79 2.75 -10.92 17.69
N LEU A 80 2.42 -12.12 17.20
CA LEU A 80 1.32 -12.93 17.75
C LEU A 80 1.55 -13.30 19.21
N TRP A 81 2.78 -13.62 19.59
CA TRP A 81 3.16 -13.93 20.97
C TRP A 81 2.88 -12.75 21.90
N LYS A 82 3.23 -11.53 21.48
CA LYS A 82 2.89 -10.32 22.24
C LYS A 82 1.39 -10.06 22.29
N LEU A 83 0.63 -10.40 21.24
CA LEU A 83 -0.84 -10.36 21.28
C LEU A 83 -1.40 -11.34 22.31
N TYR A 84 -0.87 -12.56 22.32
CA TYR A 84 -1.33 -13.66 23.18
C TYR A 84 -1.04 -13.44 24.65
N ARG A 85 0.13 -12.86 25.00
CA ARG A 85 0.57 -12.63 26.39
C ARG A 85 -0.26 -11.61 27.19
N GLY A 86 -1.46 -11.27 26.74
CA GLY A 86 -2.37 -10.45 27.53
C GLY A 86 -1.86 -9.04 27.75
N ASP A 87 -0.98 -8.56 26.86
CA ASP A 87 -0.81 -7.15 26.56
C ASP A 87 -2.12 -6.64 25.99
N SER A 88 -3.08 -6.54 26.91
CA SER A 88 -4.50 -6.51 26.64
C SER A 88 -4.71 -5.44 25.59
N LEU A 89 -5.59 -5.71 24.63
CA LEU A 89 -6.36 -4.64 24.02
C LEU A 89 -6.95 -3.92 25.22
N VAL A 90 -6.25 -2.93 25.79
CA VAL A 90 -6.78 -2.13 26.88
C VAL A 90 -8.00 -1.56 26.20
N PRO A 91 -9.22 -2.05 26.53
CA PRO A 91 -10.40 -1.41 26.03
C PRO A 91 -10.17 0.01 26.50
N LEU A 92 -10.10 0.98 25.57
CA LEU A 92 -10.20 2.40 25.92
C LEU A 92 -11.27 2.42 26.99
N ALA A 93 -10.85 2.64 28.26
CA ALA A 93 -11.54 2.11 29.44
C ALA A 93 -13.03 2.18 29.17
N ALA A 94 -13.74 1.04 29.26
CA ALA A 94 -15.18 0.98 29.03
C ALA A 94 -15.86 1.85 30.10
N LYS A 95 -15.69 3.17 30.00
CA LYS A 95 -16.64 4.17 30.42
C LYS A 95 -17.92 3.63 29.85
N SER A 96 -18.84 3.27 30.74
CA SER A 96 -20.19 2.85 30.42
C SER A 96 -20.60 3.57 29.15
N LEU A 97 -20.55 2.86 28.01
CA LEU A 97 -20.77 3.51 26.73
C LEU A 97 -22.18 4.07 26.86
N PRO A 98 -22.37 5.40 26.83
CA PRO A 98 -23.69 5.97 27.03
C PRO A 98 -24.63 5.25 26.06
N ARG A 99 -25.73 4.74 26.60
CA ARG A 99 -26.65 3.86 25.88
C ARG A 99 -26.98 4.56 24.56
N MET A 100 -26.56 3.95 23.46
CA MET A 100 -26.66 4.61 22.16
C MET A 100 -28.14 4.82 21.85
N PRO A 101 -28.59 6.04 21.50
CA PRO A 101 -29.97 6.27 21.09
C PRO A 101 -30.38 5.27 20.00
N GLY A 102 -31.59 4.72 20.06
CA GLY A 102 -32.03 3.64 19.17
C GLY A 102 -31.84 3.94 17.68
N TRP A 103 -32.05 5.19 17.26
CA TRP A 103 -31.82 5.62 15.89
C TRP A 103 -30.34 5.52 15.46
N LYS A 104 -29.38 5.80 16.36
CA LYS A 104 -27.95 5.67 16.05
C LYS A 104 -27.55 4.21 15.90
N TYR A 105 -28.16 3.31 16.68
CA TYR A 105 -27.97 1.87 16.50
C TYR A 105 -28.48 1.42 15.13
N MET A 106 -29.70 1.81 14.76
CA MET A 106 -30.27 1.52 13.45
C MET A 106 -29.39 2.03 12.30
N VAL A 107 -28.94 3.29 12.35
CA VAL A 107 -28.05 3.87 11.33
C VAL A 107 -26.69 3.17 11.29
N THR A 108 -26.12 2.81 12.44
CA THR A 108 -24.86 2.05 12.52
C THR A 108 -25.01 0.69 11.85
N THR A 109 -26.06 -0.06 12.18
CA THR A 109 -26.36 -1.37 11.58
C THR A 109 -26.58 -1.25 10.07
N LEU A 110 -27.34 -0.25 9.63
CA LEU A 110 -27.56 0.00 8.21
C LEU A 110 -26.26 0.30 7.47
N LEU A 111 -25.40 1.18 7.99
CA LEU A 111 -24.11 1.51 7.36
C LEU A 111 -23.17 0.30 7.30
N VAL A 112 -23.11 -0.51 8.36
CA VAL A 112 -22.31 -1.75 8.35
C VAL A 112 -22.84 -2.72 7.31
N ALA A 113 -24.16 -2.91 7.23
CA ALA A 113 -24.79 -3.76 6.23
C ALA A 113 -24.52 -3.26 4.80
N LEU A 114 -24.64 -1.94 4.56
CA LEU A 114 -24.34 -1.34 3.26
C LEU A 114 -22.88 -1.52 2.85
N ILE A 115 -21.92 -1.28 3.76
CA ILE A 115 -20.50 -1.54 3.49
C ILE A 115 -20.28 -3.00 3.13
N PHE A 116 -20.86 -3.92 3.92
CA PHE A 116 -20.68 -5.35 3.70
C PHE A 116 -21.27 -5.82 2.36
N ILE A 117 -22.52 -5.45 2.08
CA ILE A 117 -23.19 -5.75 0.80
C ILE A 117 -22.38 -5.18 -0.36
N HIS A 118 -21.93 -3.93 -0.26
CA HIS A 118 -21.14 -3.29 -1.30
C HIS A 118 -19.82 -4.02 -1.57
N LEU A 119 -19.09 -4.40 -0.52
CA LEU A 119 -17.86 -5.17 -0.64
C LEU A 119 -18.13 -6.57 -1.24
N LEU A 120 -19.24 -7.23 -0.90
CA LEU A 120 -19.63 -8.49 -1.53
C LEU A 120 -19.89 -8.34 -3.03
N VAL A 121 -20.55 -7.26 -3.45
CA VAL A 121 -20.77 -6.97 -4.87
C VAL A 121 -19.44 -6.75 -5.59
N VAL A 122 -18.53 -5.97 -5.02
CA VAL A 122 -17.19 -5.75 -5.60
C VAL A 122 -16.40 -7.06 -5.69
N LEU A 123 -16.47 -7.90 -4.66
CA LEU A 123 -15.83 -9.22 -4.65
C LEU A 123 -16.42 -10.14 -5.72
N GLN A 124 -17.75 -10.15 -5.87
CA GLN A 124 -18.44 -10.92 -6.90
C GLN A 124 -18.01 -10.47 -8.31
N GLU A 125 -17.95 -9.16 -8.55
CA GLU A 125 -17.48 -8.61 -9.83
C GLU A 125 -16.03 -9.01 -10.13
N LEU A 126 -15.14 -8.97 -9.12
CA LEU A 126 -13.76 -9.45 -9.27
C LEU A 126 -13.70 -10.95 -9.57
N TRP A 127 -14.53 -11.75 -8.89
CA TRP A 127 -14.52 -13.20 -9.02
C TRP A 127 -15.05 -13.69 -10.36
N LEU A 128 -16.10 -13.03 -10.88
CA LEU A 128 -16.79 -13.46 -12.09
C LEU A 128 -16.13 -12.94 -13.37
N ARG A 129 -15.31 -11.90 -13.29
CA ARG A 129 -14.67 -11.31 -14.47
C ARG A 129 -13.31 -11.94 -14.73
N PRO A 130 -13.00 -12.33 -15.98
CA PRO A 130 -11.62 -12.60 -16.36
C PRO A 130 -10.80 -11.30 -16.28
N THR A 131 -9.47 -11.43 -16.23
CA THR A 131 -8.56 -10.29 -16.26
C THR A 131 -8.90 -9.38 -17.44
N PHE A 132 -9.26 -8.13 -17.15
CA PHE A 132 -9.63 -7.19 -18.19
C PHE A 132 -8.37 -6.76 -18.98
N PRO A 133 -8.42 -6.68 -20.33
CA PRO A 133 -7.26 -6.42 -21.19
C PRO A 133 -6.82 -4.94 -21.18
N TRP A 134 -6.50 -4.43 -20.00
CA TRP A 134 -6.09 -3.05 -19.76
C TRP A 134 -4.72 -3.01 -19.06
N ASP A 135 -4.59 -2.23 -17.98
CA ASP A 135 -3.36 -1.99 -17.24
C ASP A 135 -2.65 -3.27 -16.80
N ALA A 136 -3.35 -4.20 -16.16
CA ALA A 136 -2.76 -5.45 -15.69
C ALA A 136 -2.17 -6.28 -16.84
N TRP A 137 -2.94 -6.44 -17.92
CA TRP A 137 -2.54 -7.25 -19.07
C TRP A 137 -1.36 -6.63 -19.80
N ARG A 138 -1.39 -5.32 -20.07
CA ARG A 138 -0.32 -4.65 -20.84
C ARG A 138 0.92 -4.32 -20.01
N GLY A 139 0.76 -4.28 -18.68
CA GLY A 139 1.78 -3.86 -17.73
C GLY A 139 2.43 -5.04 -17.01
N TRP A 140 1.88 -5.44 -15.87
CA TRP A 140 2.60 -6.29 -14.92
C TRP A 140 2.21 -7.76 -14.91
N ALA A 141 1.04 -8.16 -15.43
CA ALA A 141 0.65 -9.57 -15.41
C ALA A 141 1.58 -10.45 -16.27
N PRO A 142 1.94 -10.08 -17.52
CA PRO A 142 2.91 -10.86 -18.29
C PRO A 142 4.27 -10.96 -17.60
N LYS A 143 4.73 -9.87 -16.98
CA LYS A 143 5.97 -9.84 -16.21
C LYS A 143 5.92 -10.78 -14.99
N ALA A 144 4.80 -10.80 -14.27
CA ALA A 144 4.58 -11.72 -13.16
C ALA A 144 4.55 -13.19 -13.61
N ILE A 145 3.96 -13.49 -14.77
CA ILE A 145 3.98 -14.83 -15.38
C ILE A 145 5.42 -15.26 -15.66
N GLN A 146 6.23 -14.40 -16.28
CA GLN A 146 7.64 -14.69 -16.53
C GLN A 146 8.40 -14.95 -15.22
N PHE A 147 8.14 -14.17 -14.18
CA PHE A 147 8.76 -14.41 -12.87
C PHE A 147 8.32 -15.73 -12.25
N PHE A 148 7.07 -16.11 -12.43
CA PHE A 148 6.51 -17.37 -11.94
C PHE A 148 7.13 -18.57 -12.66
N ASP A 149 7.24 -18.52 -13.99
CA ASP A 149 7.79 -19.59 -14.82
C ASP A 149 9.29 -19.79 -14.55
N ASN A 150 10.04 -18.68 -14.48
CA ASN A 150 11.49 -18.72 -14.25
C ASN A 150 11.87 -18.90 -12.77
N ARG A 151 10.91 -18.78 -11.84
CA ARG A 151 11.16 -18.77 -10.39
C ARG A 151 12.20 -17.74 -9.95
N ALA A 152 12.25 -16.60 -10.65
CA ALA A 152 13.21 -15.52 -10.44
C ALA A 152 12.62 -14.18 -10.88
N LEU A 153 13.11 -13.08 -10.33
CA LEU A 153 12.74 -11.71 -10.73
C LEU A 153 13.57 -11.17 -11.91
N SER A 154 14.55 -11.94 -12.37
CA SER A 154 15.42 -11.58 -13.49
C SER A 154 14.78 -12.00 -14.82
N PHE A 155 13.87 -11.16 -15.31
CA PHE A 155 13.39 -11.28 -16.69
C PHE A 155 13.11 -9.89 -17.25
N GLU A 156 13.86 -9.51 -18.28
CA GLU A 156 13.61 -8.29 -19.03
C GLU A 156 12.53 -8.55 -20.06
N MET A 157 11.38 -7.91 -19.86
CA MET A 157 10.29 -7.88 -20.83
C MET A 157 10.01 -6.43 -21.14
N GLY A 158 10.06 -6.08 -22.43
CA GLY A 158 9.55 -4.81 -22.93
C GLY A 158 8.03 -4.78 -22.75
N THR A 159 7.56 -4.17 -21.67
CA THR A 159 6.14 -3.90 -21.45
C THR A 159 5.85 -2.46 -21.87
N ILE A 160 4.69 -2.22 -22.50
CA ILE A 160 4.32 -0.89 -23.06
C ILE A 160 4.21 0.19 -21.96
N ALA A 161 4.15 -0.21 -20.69
CA ALA A 161 4.11 0.70 -19.55
C ALA A 161 5.09 0.27 -18.46
N ASN A 162 5.92 1.22 -18.01
CA ASN A 162 6.91 1.03 -16.96
C ASN A 162 6.23 1.20 -15.59
N TYR A 163 5.58 0.13 -15.11
CA TYR A 163 4.97 0.07 -13.78
C TYR A 163 6.02 -0.27 -12.71
N GLY A 164 5.77 0.20 -11.48
CA GLY A 164 6.65 -0.05 -10.36
C GLY A 164 6.65 -1.51 -9.89
N ILE A 165 7.46 -1.83 -8.89
CA ILE A 165 7.68 -3.22 -8.46
C ILE A 165 6.49 -3.85 -7.72
N ILE A 166 5.57 -3.03 -7.22
CA ILE A 166 4.49 -3.46 -6.31
C ILE A 166 3.51 -4.41 -7.00
N SER A 167 2.85 -3.95 -8.06
CA SER A 167 1.84 -4.74 -8.77
C SER A 167 2.36 -6.08 -9.30
N PRO A 168 3.51 -6.18 -10.02
CA PRO A 168 4.00 -7.46 -10.52
C PRO A 168 4.33 -8.44 -9.40
N GLN A 169 4.89 -7.97 -8.28
CA GLN A 169 5.34 -8.88 -7.21
C GLN A 169 4.21 -9.33 -6.29
N ILE A 170 3.19 -8.49 -6.05
CA ILE A 170 1.96 -8.92 -5.39
C ILE A 170 1.25 -9.97 -6.24
N HIS A 171 1.21 -9.77 -7.56
CA HIS A 171 0.60 -10.75 -8.46
C HIS A 171 1.39 -12.06 -8.49
N LEU A 172 2.73 -11.99 -8.56
CA LEU A 172 3.62 -13.15 -8.45
C LEU A 172 3.41 -13.91 -7.14
N TRP A 173 3.27 -13.21 -6.01
CA TRP A 173 3.02 -13.85 -4.72
C TRP A 173 1.75 -14.71 -4.74
N ALA A 174 0.66 -14.21 -5.32
CA ALA A 174 -0.58 -14.97 -5.49
C ALA A 174 -0.41 -16.14 -6.48
N MET A 175 0.35 -15.97 -7.56
CA MET A 175 0.65 -17.05 -8.52
C MET A 175 1.45 -18.17 -7.85
N LEU A 176 2.51 -17.82 -7.10
CA LEU A 176 3.30 -18.77 -6.32
C LEU A 176 2.44 -19.55 -5.34
N ALA A 177 1.49 -18.88 -4.68
CA ALA A 177 0.58 -19.47 -3.69
C ALA A 177 -0.46 -20.43 -4.29
N SER A 178 -1.08 -20.04 -5.41
CA SER A 178 -2.07 -20.87 -6.09
C SER A 178 -1.45 -21.98 -6.94
N GLY A 179 -0.20 -21.81 -7.37
CA GLY A 179 0.47 -22.68 -8.35
C GLY A 179 -0.02 -22.45 -9.78
N THR A 180 -0.76 -21.37 -10.06
CA THR A 180 -1.36 -21.09 -11.37
C THR A 180 -1.13 -19.64 -11.80
N THR A 181 -1.32 -19.36 -13.09
CA THR A 181 -1.17 -18.01 -13.68
C THR A 181 -2.48 -17.43 -14.20
N LEU A 182 -3.57 -18.21 -14.20
CA LEU A 182 -4.83 -17.91 -14.89
C LEU A 182 -6.05 -18.20 -14.01
N GLU A 183 -6.16 -17.52 -12.86
CA GLU A 183 -7.37 -17.55 -12.04
C GLU A 183 -7.74 -16.14 -11.53
N PRO A 184 -9.05 -15.77 -11.45
CA PRO A 184 -9.48 -14.48 -10.90
C PRO A 184 -9.08 -14.28 -9.42
N THR A 185 -8.91 -15.39 -8.69
CA THR A 185 -8.46 -15.42 -7.28
C THR A 185 -7.09 -14.74 -7.08
N LEU A 186 -6.25 -14.70 -8.12
CA LEU A 186 -4.95 -14.04 -8.10
C LEU A 186 -5.03 -12.53 -7.82
N TYR A 187 -6.21 -11.93 -8.04
CA TYR A 187 -6.48 -10.51 -7.84
C TYR A 187 -7.16 -10.17 -6.52
N LEU A 188 -7.45 -11.16 -5.68
CA LEU A 188 -7.93 -10.93 -4.30
C LEU A 188 -7.10 -9.90 -3.53
N PRO A 189 -5.77 -9.76 -3.75
CA PRO A 189 -5.02 -8.69 -3.10
C PRO A 189 -5.56 -7.27 -3.36
N TRP A 190 -6.11 -6.99 -4.54
CA TRP A 190 -6.73 -5.70 -4.84
C TRP A 190 -8.00 -5.48 -4.03
N TYR A 191 -8.85 -6.51 -3.91
CA TYR A 191 -10.04 -6.46 -3.06
C TYR A 191 -9.69 -6.16 -1.61
N PHE A 192 -8.70 -6.86 -1.06
CA PHE A 192 -8.30 -6.62 0.32
C PHE A 192 -7.58 -5.27 0.52
N ALA A 193 -7.03 -4.66 -0.53
CA ALA A 193 -6.56 -3.28 -0.48
C ALA A 193 -7.70 -2.28 -0.24
N LEU A 194 -8.85 -2.46 -0.90
CA LEU A 194 -10.05 -1.65 -0.65
C LEU A 194 -10.59 -1.86 0.78
N VAL A 195 -10.66 -3.12 1.23
CA VAL A 195 -11.06 -3.45 2.60
C VAL A 195 -10.13 -2.78 3.61
N ALA A 196 -8.82 -2.90 3.42
CA ALA A 196 -7.81 -2.29 4.27
C ALA A 196 -7.93 -0.76 4.32
N LEU A 197 -8.19 -0.12 3.16
CA LEU A 197 -8.41 1.31 3.09
C LEU A 197 -9.64 1.74 3.91
N ALA A 198 -10.78 1.06 3.74
CA ALA A 198 -12.00 1.35 4.49
C ALA A 198 -11.80 1.16 6.00
N MET A 199 -11.08 0.10 6.41
CA MET A 199 -10.72 -0.15 7.81
C MET A 199 -9.81 0.94 8.38
N ALA A 200 -8.80 1.39 7.61
CA ALA A 200 -7.91 2.47 8.01
C ALA A 200 -8.67 3.79 8.19
N VAL A 201 -9.52 4.16 7.22
CA VAL A 201 -10.36 5.36 7.28
C VAL A 201 -11.25 5.32 8.52
N TYR A 202 -11.97 4.21 8.75
CA TYR A 202 -12.76 4.03 9.96
C TYR A 202 -11.90 4.18 11.22
N GLY A 203 -10.75 3.50 11.28
CA GLY A 203 -9.86 3.50 12.42
C GLY A 203 -9.32 4.89 12.78
N HIS A 204 -8.88 5.66 11.79
CA HIS A 204 -8.42 7.05 11.98
C HIS A 204 -9.56 7.98 12.39
N LEU A 205 -10.72 7.88 11.75
CA LEU A 205 -11.89 8.69 12.15
C LEU A 205 -12.35 8.33 13.56
N ARG A 206 -12.24 7.07 14.00
CA ARG A 206 -12.61 6.65 15.36
C ARG A 206 -11.75 7.31 16.44
N LEU A 207 -10.58 7.85 16.11
CA LEU A 207 -9.74 8.60 17.05
C LEU A 207 -10.33 9.96 17.43
N HIS A 208 -11.18 10.54 16.58
CA HIS A 208 -11.64 11.93 16.73
C HIS A 208 -13.17 12.11 16.61
N CYS A 209 -13.85 11.20 15.94
CA CYS A 209 -15.29 11.26 15.69
C CYS A 209 -16.06 10.26 16.58
N SER A 210 -17.38 10.21 16.44
CA SER A 210 -18.22 9.12 16.98
C SER A 210 -18.40 8.01 15.93
N THR A 211 -19.01 6.87 16.29
CA THR A 211 -19.13 5.69 15.41
C THR A 211 -19.80 5.98 14.07
N VAL A 212 -20.90 6.73 14.07
CA VAL A 212 -21.70 6.98 12.85
C VAL A 212 -20.91 7.78 11.79
N PRO A 213 -20.29 8.94 12.09
CA PRO A 213 -19.44 9.63 11.13
C PRO A 213 -18.24 8.80 10.66
N SER A 214 -17.64 7.99 11.54
CA SER A 214 -16.53 7.11 11.15
C SER A 214 -16.98 6.03 10.15
N LEU A 215 -18.14 5.41 10.39
CA LEU A 215 -18.72 4.45 9.45
C LEU A 215 -19.14 5.11 8.14
N LEU A 216 -19.71 6.31 8.20
CA LEU A 216 -20.06 7.08 7.01
C LEU A 216 -18.81 7.35 6.17
N GLY A 217 -17.70 7.77 6.77
CA GLY A 217 -16.43 7.97 6.06
C GLY A 217 -15.91 6.69 5.41
N ALA A 218 -15.98 5.56 6.12
CA ALA A 218 -15.59 4.26 5.57
C ALA A 218 -16.52 3.80 4.42
N TYR A 219 -17.83 4.02 4.55
CA TYR A 219 -18.81 3.75 3.51
C TYR A 219 -18.57 4.62 2.28
N LEU A 220 -18.36 5.92 2.45
CA LEU A 220 -18.08 6.83 1.34
C LEU A 220 -16.86 6.35 0.56
N VAL A 221 -15.76 6.00 1.24
CA VAL A 221 -14.56 5.45 0.58
C VAL A 221 -14.85 4.12 -0.10
N ALA A 222 -15.48 3.16 0.59
CA ALA A 222 -15.79 1.85 0.03
C ALA A 222 -16.73 1.94 -1.19
N SER A 223 -17.59 2.95 -1.23
CA SER A 223 -18.58 3.17 -2.30
C SER A 223 -18.08 4.04 -3.46
N LEU A 224 -16.86 4.58 -3.40
CA LEU A 224 -16.31 5.42 -4.47
C LEU A 224 -16.25 4.66 -5.80
N PRO A 225 -16.96 5.09 -6.85
CA PRO A 225 -17.02 4.35 -8.12
C PRO A 225 -15.64 4.07 -8.71
N TYR A 226 -14.71 5.03 -8.66
CA TYR A 226 -13.36 4.84 -9.16
C TYR A 226 -12.59 3.76 -8.39
N LEU A 227 -12.66 3.72 -7.06
CA LEU A 227 -12.01 2.66 -6.28
C LEU A 227 -12.61 1.29 -6.59
N ASN A 228 -13.93 1.22 -6.76
CA ASN A 228 -14.61 -0.01 -7.13
C ASN A 228 -14.12 -0.52 -8.48
N ILE A 229 -14.07 0.34 -9.51
CA ILE A 229 -13.57 -0.03 -10.84
C ILE A 229 -12.12 -0.54 -10.76
N HIS A 230 -11.27 0.15 -10.01
CA HIS A 230 -9.85 -0.22 -9.85
C HIS A 230 -9.65 -1.52 -9.07
N THR A 231 -10.65 -1.90 -8.29
CA THR A 231 -10.68 -3.16 -7.54
C THR A 231 -11.27 -4.29 -8.39
N SER A 232 -12.45 -4.08 -8.99
CA SER A 232 -13.25 -5.10 -9.67
C SER A 232 -12.73 -5.46 -11.06
N LEU A 233 -12.14 -4.52 -11.80
CA LEU A 233 -11.50 -4.80 -13.09
C LEU A 233 -10.10 -5.42 -12.94
N ALA A 234 -9.76 -5.84 -11.71
CA ALA A 234 -8.64 -6.71 -11.39
C ALA A 234 -7.31 -6.20 -11.95
N GLY A 235 -6.64 -5.37 -11.14
CA GLY A 235 -5.29 -4.95 -11.45
C GLY A 235 -5.21 -3.56 -12.06
N TYR A 236 -5.51 -2.54 -11.25
CA TYR A 236 -4.97 -1.20 -11.46
C TYR A 236 -3.86 -0.92 -10.44
N ALA A 237 -2.73 -0.37 -10.89
CA ALA A 237 -1.61 -0.03 -10.00
C ALA A 237 -1.95 1.16 -9.09
N ASP A 238 -2.89 2.00 -9.53
CA ASP A 238 -3.32 3.21 -8.83
C ASP A 238 -3.96 2.89 -7.48
N LEU A 239 -4.60 1.73 -7.30
CA LEU A 239 -5.17 1.34 -6.01
C LEU A 239 -4.08 1.24 -4.92
N TRP A 240 -2.92 0.67 -5.26
CA TRP A 240 -1.79 0.58 -4.35
C TRP A 240 -1.22 1.95 -4.01
N LEU A 241 -1.12 2.84 -5.01
CA LEU A 241 -0.69 4.21 -4.82
C LEU A 241 -1.68 4.97 -3.92
N THR A 242 -2.98 4.87 -4.19
CA THR A 242 -4.03 5.50 -3.37
C THR A 242 -3.98 5.00 -1.93
N LEU A 243 -3.82 3.69 -1.73
CA LEU A 243 -3.69 3.12 -0.39
C LEU A 243 -2.45 3.66 0.33
N ALA A 244 -1.27 3.59 -0.30
CA ALA A 244 -0.02 4.08 0.28
C ALA A 244 -0.08 5.58 0.61
N PHE A 245 -0.52 6.38 -0.35
CA PHE A 245 -0.64 7.83 -0.20
C PHE A 245 -1.61 8.21 0.93
N THR A 246 -2.80 7.61 0.94
CA THR A 246 -3.83 7.89 1.97
C THR A 246 -3.35 7.48 3.35
N LEU A 247 -2.76 6.29 3.49
CA LEU A 247 -2.19 5.84 4.75
C LEU A 247 -1.02 6.74 5.20
N GLY A 248 -0.20 7.24 4.27
CA GLY A 248 0.84 8.23 4.53
C GLY A 248 0.30 9.50 5.17
N LEU A 249 -0.71 10.13 4.54
CA LEU A 249 -1.34 11.33 5.06
C LEU A 249 -2.03 11.11 6.42
N MET A 250 -2.73 9.99 6.59
CA MET A 250 -3.35 9.64 7.87
C MET A 250 -2.31 9.39 8.97
N THR A 251 -1.17 8.77 8.63
CA THR A 251 -0.05 8.58 9.55
C THR A 251 0.55 9.93 9.99
N ILE A 252 0.68 10.89 9.07
CA ILE A 252 1.12 12.25 9.40
C ILE A 252 0.11 12.96 10.30
N SER A 253 -1.20 12.81 10.06
CA SER A 253 -2.24 13.31 10.96
C SER A 253 -2.08 12.74 12.38
N LEU A 254 -1.87 11.43 12.49
CA LEU A 254 -1.59 10.76 13.77
C LEU A 254 -0.32 11.29 14.43
N TYR A 255 0.73 11.56 13.64
CA TYR A 255 1.99 12.10 14.13
C TYR A 255 1.79 13.47 14.81
N ARG A 256 0.95 14.34 14.24
CA ARG A 256 0.67 15.67 14.82
C ARG A 256 0.12 15.60 16.25
N HIS A 257 -0.58 14.53 16.60
CA HIS A 257 -1.15 14.34 17.93
C HIS A 257 -0.22 13.61 18.91
N GLN A 258 0.53 12.60 18.45
CA GLN A 258 1.33 11.75 19.34
C GLN A 258 2.81 12.10 19.39
N LYS A 259 3.36 12.76 18.34
CA LYS A 259 4.77 13.15 18.24
C LYS A 259 5.77 12.02 18.52
N ARG A 260 5.46 10.80 18.04
CA ARG A 260 6.34 9.62 18.18
C ARG A 260 7.11 9.35 16.90
N THR A 261 8.41 9.12 17.01
CA THR A 261 9.32 8.82 15.88
C THR A 261 8.89 7.60 15.08
N ALA A 262 8.31 6.58 15.72
CA ALA A 262 7.80 5.39 15.01
C ALA A 262 6.73 5.74 13.95
N ILE A 263 5.95 6.81 14.17
CA ILE A 263 4.94 7.29 13.22
C ILE A 263 5.61 7.99 12.03
N VAL A 264 6.71 8.71 12.26
CA VAL A 264 7.54 9.32 11.20
C VAL A 264 8.12 8.24 10.30
N VAL A 265 8.71 7.19 10.88
CA VAL A 265 9.24 6.04 10.12
C VAL A 265 8.15 5.40 9.25
N LEU A 266 6.94 5.24 9.78
CA LEU A 266 5.82 4.69 9.04
C LEU A 266 5.37 5.62 7.89
N ALA A 267 5.36 6.94 8.10
CA ALA A 267 5.04 7.91 7.04
C ALA A 267 6.11 7.90 5.93
N LEU A 268 7.39 7.81 6.28
CA LEU A 268 8.50 7.66 5.33
C LEU A 268 8.36 6.36 4.53
N LEU A 269 8.02 5.26 5.19
CA LEU A 269 7.73 4.00 4.51
C LEU A 269 6.61 4.17 3.48
N TYR A 270 5.51 4.84 3.81
CA TYR A 270 4.43 5.08 2.86
C TYR A 270 4.81 6.00 1.70
N ALA A 271 5.70 6.97 1.92
CA ALA A 271 6.27 7.75 0.83
C ALA A 271 7.08 6.85 -0.13
N VAL A 272 7.94 5.98 0.40
CA VAL A 272 8.71 5.00 -0.39
C VAL A 272 7.79 4.06 -1.17
N ILE A 273 6.77 3.50 -0.52
CA ILE A 273 5.79 2.62 -1.17
C ILE A 273 5.05 3.37 -2.28
N SER A 274 4.69 4.64 -2.06
CA SER A 274 4.07 5.48 -3.09
C SER A 274 4.97 5.60 -4.31
N ILE A 275 6.25 5.96 -4.11
CA ILE A 275 7.24 6.09 -5.19
C ILE A 275 7.38 4.77 -5.98
N GLN A 276 7.37 3.63 -5.29
CA GLN A 276 7.55 2.32 -5.90
C GLN A 276 6.28 1.74 -6.55
N ALA A 277 5.11 2.34 -6.36
CA ALA A 277 3.86 1.81 -6.91
C ALA A 277 3.80 1.96 -8.44
N LYS A 278 4.09 3.18 -8.95
CA LYS A 278 4.12 3.54 -10.37
C LYS A 278 4.82 4.88 -10.55
N ARG A 279 5.13 5.27 -11.79
CA ARG A 279 5.77 6.56 -12.13
C ARG A 279 5.12 7.78 -11.44
N ALA A 280 3.78 7.89 -11.52
CA ALA A 280 3.03 8.97 -10.86
C ALA A 280 3.19 8.99 -9.32
N GLY A 281 3.59 7.85 -8.75
CA GLY A 281 3.88 7.69 -7.34
C GLY A 281 5.06 8.52 -6.83
N LEU A 282 5.98 8.94 -7.70
CA LEU A 282 7.08 9.85 -7.34
C LEU A 282 6.54 11.18 -6.79
N GLY A 283 5.59 11.80 -7.51
CA GLY A 283 4.96 13.04 -7.07
C GLY A 283 4.16 12.87 -5.78
N MET A 284 3.39 11.79 -5.67
CA MET A 284 2.58 11.51 -4.47
C MET A 284 3.44 11.22 -3.24
N GLY A 285 4.52 10.45 -3.39
CA GLY A 285 5.48 10.21 -2.30
C GLY A 285 6.17 11.50 -1.86
N LEU A 286 6.54 12.36 -2.80
CA LEU A 286 7.10 13.67 -2.51
C LEU A 286 6.11 14.55 -1.74
N ILE A 287 4.82 14.56 -2.11
CA ILE A 287 3.78 15.25 -1.33
C ILE A 287 3.72 14.72 0.11
N VAL A 288 3.78 13.40 0.33
CA VAL A 288 3.81 12.82 1.68
C VAL A 288 5.03 13.31 2.46
N LEU A 289 6.22 13.34 1.85
CA LEU A 289 7.44 13.86 2.47
C LEU A 289 7.32 15.34 2.84
N LEU A 290 6.76 16.16 1.96
CA LEU A 290 6.50 17.58 2.25
C LEU A 290 5.54 17.74 3.41
N CYS A 291 4.41 17.03 3.38
CA CYS A 291 3.43 17.07 4.48
C CYS A 291 4.06 16.64 5.81
N LEU A 292 4.96 15.66 5.80
CA LEU A 292 5.69 15.22 6.98
C LEU A 292 6.67 16.29 7.48
N ALA A 293 7.47 16.88 6.58
CA ALA A 293 8.38 17.98 6.91
C ALA A 293 7.60 19.18 7.48
N MET A 294 6.45 19.50 6.90
CA MET A 294 5.54 20.53 7.40
C MET A 294 4.96 20.19 8.78
N ALA A 295 4.66 18.93 9.06
CA ALA A 295 4.12 18.51 10.35
C ALA A 295 5.15 18.56 11.49
N GLU A 296 6.45 18.47 11.16
CA GLU A 296 7.57 18.71 12.08
C GLU A 296 7.89 20.19 12.26
N SER A 297 7.70 20.93 11.18
CA SER A 297 8.15 22.30 11.08
C SER A 297 7.33 23.27 11.93
N ARG A 298 8.01 24.19 12.62
CA ARG A 298 7.40 25.38 13.24
C ARG A 298 7.23 26.54 12.25
N TRP A 299 7.44 26.30 10.96
CA TRP A 299 7.52 27.38 9.98
C TRP A 299 6.20 28.12 9.81
N SER A 300 6.31 29.41 9.50
CA SER A 300 5.13 30.21 9.17
C SER A 300 4.44 29.63 7.93
N LYS A 301 3.11 29.82 7.83
CA LYS A 301 2.28 29.34 6.71
C LYS A 301 2.82 29.77 5.33
N VAL A 302 3.60 30.86 5.28
CA VAL A 302 4.23 31.38 4.07
C VAL A 302 5.31 30.43 3.55
N TRP A 303 6.22 29.96 4.41
CA TRP A 303 7.29 29.05 3.99
C TRP A 303 6.77 27.68 3.57
N VAL A 304 5.68 27.24 4.19
CA VAL A 304 4.93 26.05 3.76
C VAL A 304 4.47 26.19 2.32
N MET A 305 3.84 27.33 1.98
CA MET A 305 3.33 27.60 0.63
C MET A 305 4.48 27.71 -0.37
N VAL A 306 5.57 28.38 -0.01
CA VAL A 306 6.79 28.46 -0.85
C VAL A 306 7.34 27.06 -1.14
N LEU A 307 7.45 26.20 -0.11
CA LEU A 307 7.96 24.84 -0.28
C LEU A 307 7.05 24.00 -1.18
N MET A 308 5.72 24.09 -1.03
CA MET A 308 4.77 23.39 -1.90
C MET A 308 4.87 23.85 -3.36
N VAL A 309 4.97 25.16 -3.62
CA VAL A 309 5.15 25.71 -4.96
C VAL A 309 6.47 25.22 -5.56
N PHE A 310 7.57 25.37 -4.83
CA PHE A 310 8.89 24.95 -5.27
C PHE A 310 8.94 23.46 -5.60
N THR A 311 8.30 22.64 -4.78
CA THR A 311 8.30 21.19 -4.97
C THR A 311 7.38 20.76 -6.12
N SER A 312 6.28 21.46 -6.33
CA SER A 312 5.42 21.27 -7.52
C SER A 312 6.17 21.63 -8.81
N ILE A 313 6.99 22.69 -8.78
CA ILE A 313 7.86 23.08 -9.90
C ILE A 313 8.90 21.98 -10.16
N ILE A 314 9.62 21.52 -9.12
CA ILE A 314 10.59 20.44 -9.27
C ILE A 314 9.94 19.16 -9.81
N ALA A 315 8.78 18.76 -9.28
CA ALA A 315 8.06 17.59 -9.77
C ALA A 315 7.63 17.76 -11.23
N GLY A 316 7.17 18.95 -11.61
CA GLY A 316 6.83 19.29 -13.00
C GLY A 316 8.04 19.23 -13.93
N LEU A 317 9.21 19.72 -13.48
CA LEU A 317 10.46 19.66 -14.22
C LEU A 317 10.95 18.22 -14.39
N ILE A 318 10.94 17.42 -13.32
CA ILE A 318 11.27 15.99 -13.39
C ILE A 318 10.32 15.27 -14.34
N TYR A 319 9.01 15.53 -14.25
CA TYR A 319 8.03 14.94 -15.16
C TYR A 319 8.30 15.34 -16.62
N ALA A 320 8.57 16.62 -16.88
CA ALA A 320 8.89 17.11 -18.22
C ALA A 320 10.15 16.44 -18.78
N ALA A 321 11.17 16.24 -17.95
CA ALA A 321 12.40 15.55 -18.34
C ALA A 321 12.21 14.06 -18.61
N LEU A 322 11.43 13.36 -17.79
CA LEU A 322 11.15 11.95 -17.98
C LEU A 322 10.23 11.64 -19.19
N ASN A 323 9.65 12.66 -19.84
CA ASN A 323 8.76 12.54 -20.99
C ASN A 323 9.27 13.28 -22.23
N ASP A 324 10.58 13.54 -22.34
CA ASP A 324 11.19 14.24 -23.50
C ASP A 324 10.70 15.68 -23.75
N ILE A 325 9.98 16.29 -22.81
CA ILE A 325 9.47 17.65 -22.98
C ILE A 325 10.60 18.65 -22.71
N VAL A 326 11.47 18.38 -21.74
CA VAL A 326 12.56 19.27 -21.32
C VAL A 326 13.78 18.44 -20.89
N SER A 327 14.90 18.50 -21.60
CA SER A 327 16.14 17.91 -21.09
C SER A 327 16.72 18.78 -19.97
N ILE A 328 16.91 18.20 -18.78
CA ILE A 328 17.51 18.91 -17.65
C ILE A 328 18.99 18.57 -17.63
N ARG A 329 19.82 19.55 -17.99
CA ARG A 329 21.28 19.47 -17.84
C ARG A 329 21.73 20.51 -16.83
N ILE A 330 22.28 20.03 -15.71
CA ILE A 330 22.85 20.89 -14.67
C ILE A 330 24.33 20.60 -14.59
N ASP A 331 25.14 21.56 -15.04
CA ASP A 331 26.58 21.52 -14.88
C ASP A 331 26.95 21.96 -13.46
N ILE A 332 27.42 21.02 -12.65
CA ILE A 332 27.87 21.30 -11.29
C ILE A 332 29.40 21.46 -11.34
N PRO A 333 29.94 22.65 -11.01
CA PRO A 333 31.37 22.86 -10.95
C PRO A 333 32.03 21.80 -10.05
N SER A 334 33.12 21.20 -10.53
CA SER A 334 33.92 20.18 -9.84
C SER A 334 33.29 18.79 -9.68
N ILE A 335 31.99 18.61 -9.99
CA ILE A 335 31.28 17.34 -9.75
C ILE A 335 30.85 16.67 -11.07
N GLY A 336 30.60 17.47 -12.12
CA GLY A 336 30.22 17.01 -13.46
C GLY A 336 28.76 17.36 -13.80
N THR A 337 28.28 16.88 -14.95
CA THR A 337 26.94 17.19 -15.45
C THR A 337 25.91 16.18 -14.95
N LEU A 338 24.86 16.67 -14.28
CA LEU A 338 23.63 15.92 -14.04
C LEU A 338 22.77 16.01 -15.30
N ILE A 339 22.45 14.86 -15.90
CA ILE A 339 21.55 14.78 -17.05
C ILE A 339 20.31 14.00 -16.62
N LEU A 340 19.16 14.64 -16.70
CA LEU A 340 17.86 13.99 -16.64
C LEU A 340 17.24 14.11 -18.03
N ASP A 341 17.17 12.99 -18.73
CA ASP A 341 16.53 12.85 -20.04
C ASP A 341 15.64 11.60 -20.03
N SER A 342 14.84 11.40 -21.09
CA SER A 342 14.01 10.20 -21.21
C SER A 342 14.81 8.90 -21.28
N ASP A 343 15.99 8.96 -21.90
CA ASP A 343 16.83 7.81 -22.24
C ASP A 343 17.87 7.49 -21.18
N GLN A 344 18.19 8.44 -20.29
CA GLN A 344 19.20 8.25 -19.26
C GLN A 344 19.03 9.22 -18.08
N ILE A 345 19.22 8.69 -16.88
CA ILE A 345 19.50 9.48 -15.69
C ILE A 345 20.99 9.36 -15.41
N ARG A 346 21.76 10.40 -15.75
CA ARG A 346 23.20 10.46 -15.46
C ARG A 346 23.44 11.33 -14.24
N VAL A 347 23.81 10.67 -13.14
CA VAL A 347 24.19 11.36 -11.90
C VAL A 347 25.72 11.50 -11.88
N PRO A 348 26.24 12.73 -11.68
CA PRO A 348 27.68 12.94 -11.68
C PRO A 348 28.36 12.08 -10.60
N MET A 349 29.54 11.55 -10.92
CA MET A 349 30.32 10.59 -10.12
C MET A 349 29.71 9.19 -9.91
N VAL A 350 28.43 8.97 -10.21
CA VAL A 350 27.76 7.66 -10.04
C VAL A 350 27.65 6.89 -11.36
N GLY A 351 27.52 7.59 -12.49
CA GLY A 351 27.40 6.99 -13.82
C GLY A 351 26.02 7.21 -14.45
N ALA A 352 25.77 6.61 -15.61
CA ALA A 352 24.48 6.64 -16.28
C ALA A 352 23.62 5.43 -15.88
N MET A 353 22.36 5.68 -15.53
CA MET A 353 21.33 4.65 -15.39
C MET A 353 20.42 4.76 -16.61
N THR A 354 20.42 3.73 -17.44
CA THR A 354 19.51 3.54 -18.58
C THR A 354 18.19 2.94 -18.12
#